data_AF-A0A429MPG6-F1
#
_entry.id   AF-A0A429MPG6-F1
#
_cell.length_a   1.000
_cell.length_b   1.000
_cell.length_c   1.000
_cell.angle_alpha   90.00
_cell.angle_beta   90.00
_cell.angle_gamma   90.00
#
_symmetry.space_group_name_H-M   'P 1'
#
loop_
_entity.id
_entity.type
_entity.pdbx_description
1 polymer ?
#
loop_
_entity_poly.entity_id
_entity_poly.type
_entity_poly.pdbx_seq_one_letter_code
_entity_poly.pdbx_strand_id
1 'polypeptide(L)'
;MSNLTLSQFLQQEKGNLTPELAQVIDTIAATCKTIDQALQKGALAGILGSAGNENVQGETQKKLDVISNDYLIDALKVHPHVGGLASEELDDFTPAQENGEYLVLFDPLDGSSNIDINMCVGTIFSILPAKNAITQAQDFMQAGTQQVAAGYVLYGPSTMMALTVGNGVAFFTLDPVTQTFLLTTENVQVSADTQEFAINA
;
A
#
# COMPACT_ATOMS: atom_id res chain seq x y z
N MET A 1 5.26 11.77 23.81
CA MET A 1 4.91 10.85 22.72
C MET A 1 6.19 10.11 22.36
N SER A 2 6.14 8.78 22.34
CA SER A 2 7.26 7.97 21.87
C SER A 2 7.25 8.06 20.34
N ASN A 3 8.21 8.76 19.75
CA ASN A 3 8.29 8.96 18.30
C ASN A 3 9.02 7.78 17.64
N LEU A 4 8.50 6.57 17.83
CA LEU A 4 9.04 5.38 17.21
C LEU A 4 8.80 5.47 15.70
N THR A 5 9.86 5.33 14.89
CA THR A 5 9.69 5.28 13.43
C THR A 5 9.15 3.93 13.00
N LEU A 6 8.55 3.84 11.81
CA LEU A 6 8.13 2.57 11.21
C LEU A 6 9.25 1.53 11.23
N SER A 7 10.45 1.87 10.77
CA SER A 7 11.57 0.92 10.73
C SER A 7 12.03 0.50 12.14
N GLN A 8 11.96 1.38 13.14
CA GLN A 8 12.23 1.01 14.53
C GLN A 8 11.14 0.10 15.12
N PHE A 9 9.88 0.33 14.77
CA PHE A 9 8.76 -0.54 15.14
C PHE A 9 8.96 -1.94 14.56
N LEU A 10 9.24 -2.05 13.26
CA LEU A 10 9.48 -3.32 12.58
C LEU A 10 10.67 -4.08 13.18
N GLN A 11 11.70 -3.39 13.66
CA GLN A 11 12.82 -4.04 14.36
C GLN A 11 12.48 -4.56 15.77
N GLN A 12 11.46 -3.98 16.41
CA GLN A 12 11.05 -4.34 17.77
C GLN A 12 9.93 -5.38 17.81
N GLU A 13 9.16 -5.50 16.73
CA GLU A 13 8.09 -6.47 16.61
C GLU A 13 8.59 -7.90 16.81
N LYS A 14 7.90 -8.64 17.68
CA LYS A 14 8.22 -10.03 18.00
C LYS A 14 7.26 -10.94 17.27
N GLY A 15 7.76 -11.96 16.59
CA GLY A 15 6.92 -12.96 15.93
C GLY A 15 7.51 -13.40 14.60
N ASN A 16 6.63 -13.58 13.61
CA ASN A 16 7.00 -14.08 12.27
C ASN A 16 7.51 -12.98 11.33
N LEU A 17 7.71 -11.75 11.82
CA LEU A 17 8.29 -10.68 11.02
C LEU A 17 9.79 -10.97 10.79
N THR A 18 10.15 -11.19 9.54
CA THR A 18 11.54 -11.36 9.13
C THR A 18 12.16 -10.02 8.70
N PRO A 19 13.49 -9.87 8.73
CA PRO A 19 14.18 -8.70 8.19
C PRO A 19 13.84 -8.41 6.71
N GLU A 20 13.59 -9.46 5.92
CA GLU A 20 13.25 -9.37 4.50
C GLU A 20 11.84 -8.78 4.32
N LEU A 21 10.86 -9.23 5.11
CA LEU A 21 9.51 -8.67 5.11
C LEU A 21 9.51 -7.21 5.56
N ALA A 22 10.31 -6.86 6.57
CA ALA A 22 10.46 -5.47 7.01
C ALA A 22 10.97 -4.57 5.88
N GLN A 23 11.94 -5.03 5.07
CA GLN A 23 12.44 -4.29 3.91
C GLN A 23 11.39 -4.10 2.81
N VAL A 24 10.55 -5.10 2.55
CA VAL A 24 9.42 -4.97 1.62
C VAL A 24 8.45 -3.89 2.12
N ILE A 25 8.10 -3.90 3.41
CA ILE A 25 7.22 -2.90 4.02
C ILE A 25 7.84 -1.50 3.96
N ASP A 26 9.13 -1.35 4.28
CA ASP A 26 9.85 -0.08 4.19
C ASP A 26 9.85 0.47 2.75
N THR A 27 9.98 -0.42 1.75
CA THR A 27 9.90 -0.05 0.32
C THR A 27 8.51 0.45 -0.05
N ILE A 28 7.45 -0.26 0.34
CA ILE A 28 6.06 0.18 0.13
C ILE A 28 5.83 1.54 0.80
N ALA A 29 6.27 1.70 2.05
CA ALA A 29 6.13 2.95 2.79
C ALA A 29 6.88 4.11 2.12
N ALA A 30 8.08 3.86 1.61
CA ALA A 30 8.86 4.85 0.87
C ALA A 30 8.16 5.28 -0.42
N THR A 31 7.64 4.33 -1.18
CA THR A 31 6.88 4.60 -2.41
C THR A 31 5.60 5.38 -2.10
N CYS A 32 4.87 5.03 -1.05
CA CYS A 32 3.67 5.73 -0.63
C CYS A 32 3.94 7.19 -0.25
N LYS A 33 5.13 7.53 0.28
CA LYS A 33 5.53 8.94 0.50
C LYS A 33 5.72 9.69 -0.81
N THR A 34 6.26 9.05 -1.83
CA THR A 34 6.39 9.64 -3.17
C THR A 34 5.03 9.92 -3.79
N ILE A 35 4.07 8.98 -3.62
CA ILE A 35 2.67 9.15 -4.05
C ILE A 35 2.03 10.32 -3.30
N ASP A 36 2.17 10.38 -1.97
CA ASP A 36 1.68 11.49 -1.14
C ASP A 36 2.18 12.85 -1.64
N GLN A 37 3.48 12.97 -1.93
CA GLN A 37 4.06 14.20 -2.49
C GLN A 37 3.53 14.55 -3.88
N ALA A 38 3.21 13.56 -4.71
CA ALA A 38 2.58 13.78 -6.01
C ALA A 38 1.13 14.29 -5.85
N LEU A 39 0.36 13.68 -4.95
CA LEU A 39 -1.01 14.07 -4.62
C LEU A 39 -1.07 15.48 -4.03
N GLN A 40 -0.17 15.84 -3.12
CA GLN A 40 -0.13 17.17 -2.49
C GLN A 40 0.09 18.32 -3.49
N LYS A 41 0.67 18.05 -4.66
CA LYS A 41 0.80 19.06 -5.72
C LYS A 41 -0.55 19.35 -6.40
N GLY A 42 -1.49 18.42 -6.36
CA GLY A 42 -2.83 18.55 -6.95
C GLY A 42 -2.78 19.13 -8.37
N ALA A 43 -3.52 20.22 -8.59
CA ALA A 43 -3.61 20.88 -9.89
C ALA A 43 -2.27 21.42 -10.42
N LEU A 44 -1.31 21.71 -9.53
CA LEU A 44 0.01 22.22 -9.92
C LEU A 44 0.85 21.18 -10.64
N ALA A 45 0.57 19.89 -10.44
CA ALA A 45 1.30 18.82 -11.10
C ALA A 45 0.84 18.60 -12.56
N GLY A 46 -0.28 19.18 -13.01
CA GLY A 46 -0.80 18.97 -14.36
C GLY A 46 -1.24 17.52 -14.65
N ILE A 47 -1.33 16.71 -13.59
CA ILE A 47 -1.73 15.29 -13.61
C ILE A 47 -3.17 15.09 -13.15
N LEU A 48 -3.89 16.16 -12.79
CA LEU A 48 -5.33 16.09 -12.59
C LEU A 48 -6.02 15.98 -13.95
N GLY A 49 -6.69 14.86 -14.21
CA GLY A 49 -7.40 14.58 -15.45
C GLY A 49 -7.23 13.14 -15.93
N SER A 50 -8.13 12.75 -16.85
CA SER A 50 -8.17 11.41 -17.44
C SER A 50 -6.95 11.16 -18.33
N ALA A 51 -6.37 9.95 -18.26
CA ALA A 51 -5.32 9.47 -19.15
C ALA A 51 -5.84 9.14 -20.56
N GLY A 52 -7.16 9.18 -20.78
CA GLY A 52 -7.80 8.89 -22.06
C GLY A 52 -7.96 7.40 -22.38
N ASN A 53 -7.55 6.51 -21.46
CA ASN A 53 -7.74 5.07 -21.52
C ASN A 53 -8.78 4.63 -20.47
N GLU A 54 -9.59 3.62 -20.79
CA GLU A 54 -10.44 2.92 -19.82
C GLU A 54 -9.70 1.69 -19.31
N ASN A 55 -9.75 1.43 -17.99
CA ASN A 55 -9.18 0.22 -17.40
C ASN A 55 -10.11 -0.99 -17.64
N VAL A 56 -9.67 -2.18 -17.22
CA VAL A 56 -10.36 -3.46 -17.46
C VAL A 56 -11.66 -3.61 -16.68
N GLN A 57 -11.90 -2.72 -15.71
CA GLN A 57 -13.13 -2.59 -14.94
C GLN A 57 -14.09 -1.55 -15.54
N GLY A 58 -13.72 -0.91 -16.66
CA GLY A 58 -14.52 0.09 -17.36
C GLY A 58 -14.46 1.48 -16.72
N GLU A 59 -13.48 1.74 -15.85
CA GLU A 59 -13.28 3.04 -15.23
C GLU A 59 -12.35 3.92 -16.07
N THR A 60 -12.61 5.23 -16.09
CA THR A 60 -11.73 6.18 -16.77
C THR A 60 -10.45 6.34 -15.97
N GLN A 61 -9.35 5.79 -16.47
CA GLN A 61 -8.06 5.80 -15.79
C GLN A 61 -7.56 7.24 -15.63
N LYS A 62 -7.27 7.69 -14.41
CA LYS A 62 -6.68 9.00 -14.18
C LYS A 62 -5.17 8.89 -14.31
N LYS A 63 -4.51 9.99 -14.68
CA LYS A 63 -3.05 10.00 -14.80
C LYS A 63 -2.36 9.64 -13.49
N LEU A 64 -2.97 9.97 -12.35
CA LEU A 64 -2.45 9.65 -11.03
C LEU A 64 -2.50 8.15 -10.72
N ASP A 65 -3.50 7.43 -11.20
CA ASP A 65 -3.61 5.98 -11.00
C ASP A 65 -2.45 5.26 -11.69
N VAL A 66 -2.20 5.63 -12.96
CA VAL A 66 -1.04 5.14 -13.74
C VAL A 66 0.28 5.47 -13.02
N ILE A 67 0.44 6.71 -12.55
CA ILE A 67 1.67 7.14 -11.88
C ILE A 67 1.88 6.37 -10.57
N SER A 68 0.85 6.21 -9.75
CA SER A 68 0.93 5.47 -8.49
C SER A 68 1.25 4.00 -8.74
N ASN A 69 0.62 3.39 -9.76
CA ASN A 69 0.90 2.04 -10.19
C ASN A 69 2.36 1.87 -10.64
N ASP A 70 2.84 2.75 -11.53
CA ASP A 70 4.21 2.72 -12.04
C ASP A 70 5.22 2.87 -10.90
N TYR A 71 4.97 3.77 -9.93
CA TYR A 71 5.85 3.93 -8.77
C TYR A 71 5.95 2.66 -7.91
N LEU A 72 4.84 1.97 -7.66
CA LEU A 72 4.83 0.72 -6.91
C LEU A 72 5.48 -0.42 -7.70
N ILE A 73 5.17 -0.55 -8.99
CA ILE A 73 5.79 -1.56 -9.85
C ILE A 73 7.30 -1.33 -9.95
N ASP A 74 7.75 -0.14 -10.26
CA ASP A 74 9.18 0.15 -10.45
C ASP A 74 9.98 -0.12 -9.17
N ALA A 75 9.45 0.27 -8.02
CA ALA A 75 10.11 0.04 -6.73
C ALA A 75 10.14 -1.45 -6.35
N LEU A 76 9.02 -2.16 -6.49
CA LEU A 76 8.89 -3.52 -5.99
C LEU A 76 9.42 -4.58 -6.97
N LYS A 77 9.38 -4.31 -8.27
CA LYS A 77 9.85 -5.25 -9.30
C LYS A 77 11.34 -5.53 -9.19
N VAL A 78 12.12 -4.53 -8.77
CA VAL A 78 13.57 -4.66 -8.55
C VAL A 78 13.93 -5.05 -7.11
N HIS A 79 12.95 -5.17 -6.22
CA HIS A 79 13.20 -5.48 -4.82
C HIS A 79 13.61 -6.95 -4.67
N PRO A 80 14.75 -7.26 -4.02
CA PRO A 80 15.33 -8.62 -4.00
C PRO A 80 14.39 -9.69 -3.43
N HIS A 81 13.54 -9.29 -2.48
CA HIS A 81 12.63 -10.21 -1.76
C HIS A 81 11.24 -10.35 -2.38
N VAL A 82 11.00 -9.75 -3.54
CA VAL A 82 9.67 -9.78 -4.17
C VAL A 82 9.71 -10.67 -5.40
N GLY A 83 8.91 -11.74 -5.39
CA GLY A 83 8.80 -12.71 -6.48
C GLY A 83 7.82 -12.29 -7.57
N GLY A 84 6.82 -11.47 -7.24
CA GLY A 84 5.85 -10.97 -8.20
C GLY A 84 4.84 -10.01 -7.58
N LEU A 85 4.15 -9.29 -8.46
CA LEU A 85 3.22 -8.21 -8.13
C LEU A 85 1.85 -8.46 -8.77
N ALA A 86 0.78 -8.15 -8.05
CA ALA A 86 -0.56 -8.01 -8.63
C ALA A 86 -1.09 -6.62 -8.32
N SER A 87 -1.47 -5.87 -9.36
CA SER A 87 -2.02 -4.53 -9.24
C SER A 87 -3.48 -4.54 -9.70
N GLU A 88 -4.33 -3.74 -9.07
CA GLU A 88 -5.69 -3.46 -9.56
C GLU A 88 -5.69 -2.94 -11.02
N GLU A 89 -4.66 -2.20 -11.41
CA GLU A 89 -4.54 -1.52 -12.70
C GLU A 89 -4.09 -2.42 -13.87
N LEU A 90 -3.79 -3.70 -13.61
CA LEU A 90 -3.25 -4.64 -14.60
C LEU A 90 -4.03 -5.96 -14.64
N ASP A 91 -4.32 -6.45 -15.85
CA ASP A 91 -4.96 -7.76 -16.06
C ASP A 91 -4.09 -8.93 -15.59
N ASP A 92 -2.80 -8.84 -15.87
CA ASP A 92 -1.81 -9.88 -15.59
C ASP A 92 -0.88 -9.46 -14.46
N PHE A 93 -0.47 -10.44 -13.65
CA PHE A 93 0.55 -10.20 -12.64
C PHE A 93 1.88 -9.79 -13.29
N THR A 94 2.66 -8.97 -12.59
CA THR A 94 4.01 -8.58 -13.02
C THR A 94 5.05 -9.45 -12.33
N PRO A 95 5.86 -10.25 -13.06
CA PRO A 95 6.99 -10.97 -12.49
C PRO A 95 8.06 -10.01 -11.94
N ALA A 96 8.67 -10.37 -10.83
CA ALA A 96 9.77 -9.62 -10.21
C ALA A 96 11.03 -10.50 -10.14
N GLN A 97 11.50 -10.88 -8.95
CA GLN A 97 12.73 -11.64 -8.76
C GLN A 97 12.50 -13.15 -8.76
N GLU A 98 13.46 -13.89 -9.32
CA GLU A 98 13.53 -15.33 -9.06
C GLU A 98 13.97 -15.56 -7.61
N ASN A 99 13.29 -16.45 -6.90
CA ASN A 99 13.44 -16.74 -5.47
C ASN A 99 13.06 -15.61 -4.51
N GLY A 100 12.35 -14.58 -4.97
CA GLY A 100 11.78 -13.59 -4.06
C GLY A 100 10.78 -14.25 -3.10
N GLU A 101 10.92 -13.98 -1.80
CA GLU A 101 10.18 -14.66 -0.74
C GLU A 101 8.72 -14.19 -0.61
N TYR A 102 8.37 -13.04 -1.21
CA TYR A 102 7.07 -12.41 -1.06
C TYR A 102 6.38 -12.09 -2.39
N LEU A 103 5.06 -12.17 -2.40
CA LEU A 103 4.20 -11.65 -3.45
C LEU A 103 3.48 -10.42 -2.89
N VAL A 104 3.47 -9.33 -3.65
CA VAL A 104 2.83 -8.07 -3.22
C VAL A 104 1.62 -7.78 -4.09
N LEU A 105 0.47 -7.65 -3.45
CA LEU A 105 -0.79 -7.26 -4.10
C LEU A 105 -1.12 -5.85 -3.65
N PHE A 106 -1.57 -4.99 -4.56
CA PHE A 106 -1.93 -3.63 -4.20
C PHE A 106 -3.03 -3.04 -5.08
N ASP A 107 -3.81 -2.17 -4.46
CA ASP A 107 -4.54 -1.11 -5.15
C ASP A 107 -3.68 0.15 -5.00
N PRO A 108 -3.09 0.65 -6.11
CA PRO A 108 -2.15 1.74 -6.05
C PRO A 108 -2.80 3.06 -5.63
N LEU A 109 -4.09 3.28 -5.95
CA LEU A 109 -4.80 4.51 -5.64
C LEU A 109 -6.33 4.32 -5.52
N ASP A 110 -6.76 3.71 -4.42
CA ASP A 110 -8.17 3.53 -4.07
C ASP A 110 -8.89 4.88 -3.92
N GLY A 111 -10.12 4.92 -4.42
CA GLY A 111 -10.95 6.11 -4.42
C GLY A 111 -10.50 7.17 -5.44
N SER A 112 -9.77 6.81 -6.50
CA SER A 112 -9.29 7.73 -7.54
C SER A 112 -10.37 8.69 -8.10
N SER A 113 -11.63 8.25 -8.16
CA SER A 113 -12.79 9.07 -8.51
C SER A 113 -12.91 10.34 -7.65
N ASN A 114 -12.50 10.29 -6.39
CA ASN A 114 -12.52 11.38 -5.41
C ASN A 114 -11.41 12.42 -5.58
N ILE A 115 -10.39 12.16 -6.42
CA ILE A 115 -9.25 13.07 -6.63
C ILE A 115 -9.70 14.46 -7.10
N ASP A 116 -10.64 14.55 -8.04
CA ASP A 116 -11.03 15.82 -8.66
C ASP A 116 -11.82 16.73 -7.70
N ILE A 117 -12.40 16.15 -6.65
CA ILE A 117 -13.09 16.87 -5.58
C ILE A 117 -12.22 17.04 -4.33
N ASN A 118 -10.93 16.67 -4.41
CA ASN A 118 -9.95 16.78 -3.34
C ASN A 118 -10.40 16.09 -2.03
N MET A 119 -11.05 14.93 -2.18
CA MET A 119 -11.43 14.06 -1.06
C MET A 119 -10.34 12.98 -0.86
N CYS A 120 -10.31 12.36 0.33
CA CYS A 120 -9.31 11.36 0.68
C CYS A 120 -9.28 10.18 -0.31
N VAL A 121 -8.07 9.72 -0.59
CA VAL A 121 -7.74 8.54 -1.40
C VAL A 121 -6.70 7.70 -0.67
N GLY A 122 -6.39 6.50 -1.13
CA GLY A 122 -5.40 5.66 -0.43
C GLY A 122 -4.69 4.65 -1.30
N THR A 123 -3.65 4.04 -0.77
CA THR A 123 -3.03 2.83 -1.35
C THR A 123 -3.33 1.67 -0.43
N ILE A 124 -3.85 0.56 -0.95
CA ILE A 124 -4.11 -0.66 -0.19
C ILE A 124 -3.06 -1.69 -0.60
N PHE A 125 -2.50 -2.44 0.34
CA PHE A 125 -1.54 -3.48 0.02
C PHE A 125 -1.70 -4.74 0.88
N SER A 126 -1.29 -5.85 0.31
CA SER A 126 -1.26 -7.16 0.92
C SER A 126 0.02 -7.89 0.53
N ILE A 127 0.63 -8.59 1.49
CA ILE A 127 1.86 -9.35 1.28
C ILE A 127 1.58 -10.82 1.59
N LEU A 128 1.80 -11.67 0.61
CA LEU A 128 1.72 -13.13 0.71
C LEU A 128 3.12 -13.74 0.66
N PRO A 129 3.34 -14.92 1.26
CA PRO A 129 4.56 -15.68 1.01
C PRO A 129 4.54 -16.25 -0.42
N ALA A 130 5.68 -16.17 -1.11
CA ALA A 130 5.87 -16.87 -2.38
C ALA A 130 5.92 -18.38 -2.16
N LYS A 131 5.31 -19.15 -3.08
CA LYS A 131 5.25 -20.62 -3.02
C LYS A 131 6.29 -21.31 -3.90
N ASN A 132 6.78 -20.61 -4.91
CA ASN A 132 7.68 -21.12 -5.93
C ASN A 132 8.84 -20.15 -6.14
N ALA A 133 9.98 -20.67 -6.59
CA ALA A 133 11.12 -19.85 -6.99
C ALA A 133 10.77 -18.90 -8.15
N ILE A 134 9.96 -19.38 -9.11
CA ILE A 134 9.43 -18.57 -10.19
C ILE A 134 7.94 -18.44 -9.96
N THR A 135 7.50 -17.21 -9.69
CA THR A 135 6.10 -16.87 -9.45
C THR A 135 5.23 -17.21 -10.65
N GLN A 136 4.07 -17.78 -10.38
CA GLN A 136 3.03 -18.03 -11.37
C GLN A 136 1.70 -17.39 -10.91
N ALA A 137 0.78 -17.10 -11.84
CA ALA A 137 -0.45 -16.33 -11.54
C ALA A 137 -1.32 -16.94 -10.42
N GLN A 138 -1.41 -18.26 -10.36
CA GLN A 138 -2.12 -19.01 -9.33
C GLN A 138 -1.48 -18.91 -7.94
N ASP A 139 -0.22 -18.48 -7.84
CA ASP A 139 0.45 -18.31 -6.54
C ASP A 139 -0.15 -17.13 -5.76
N PHE A 140 -0.84 -16.22 -6.44
CA PHE A 140 -1.62 -15.13 -5.82
C PHE A 140 -2.97 -15.60 -5.28
N MET A 141 -3.47 -16.77 -5.70
CA MET A 141 -4.77 -17.32 -5.32
C MET A 141 -4.70 -18.03 -3.95
N GLN A 142 -4.20 -17.32 -2.94
CA GLN A 142 -4.10 -17.81 -1.56
C GLN A 142 -5.27 -17.28 -0.71
N ALA A 143 -5.64 -18.03 0.32
CA ALA A 143 -6.60 -17.53 1.30
C ALA A 143 -6.03 -16.30 2.02
N GLY A 144 -6.86 -15.30 2.33
CA GLY A 144 -6.42 -14.10 3.06
C GLY A 144 -5.80 -14.38 4.43
N THR A 145 -6.12 -15.52 5.04
CA THR A 145 -5.47 -15.99 6.29
C THR A 145 -4.00 -16.38 6.12
N GLN A 146 -3.49 -16.43 4.88
CA GLN A 146 -2.08 -16.67 4.56
C GLN A 146 -1.27 -15.37 4.41
N GLN A 147 -1.90 -14.20 4.55
CA GLN A 147 -1.19 -12.92 4.52
C GLN A 147 -0.18 -12.85 5.66
N VAL A 148 1.04 -12.44 5.35
CA VAL A 148 2.12 -12.21 6.34
C VAL A 148 2.16 -10.77 6.81
N ALA A 149 1.65 -9.85 5.98
CA ALA A 149 1.41 -8.46 6.34
C ALA A 149 0.33 -7.87 5.41
N ALA A 150 -0.37 -6.86 5.89
CA ALA A 150 -1.32 -6.09 5.11
C ALA A 150 -1.46 -4.69 5.70
N GLY A 151 -1.94 -3.76 4.90
CA GLY A 151 -2.15 -2.41 5.36
C GLY A 151 -2.74 -1.51 4.29
N TYR A 152 -2.92 -0.25 4.66
CA TYR A 152 -3.26 0.81 3.74
C TYR A 152 -2.62 2.13 4.17
N VAL A 153 -2.36 2.99 3.20
CA VAL A 153 -1.97 4.38 3.40
C VAL A 153 -3.13 5.26 2.98
N LEU A 154 -3.63 6.09 3.90
CA LEU A 154 -4.67 7.07 3.62
C LEU A 154 -4.04 8.43 3.39
N TYR A 155 -4.25 8.98 2.20
CA TYR A 155 -3.84 10.32 1.80
C TYR A 155 -4.99 11.30 2.05
N GLY A 156 -5.02 11.86 3.25
CA GLY A 156 -6.05 12.80 3.69
C GLY A 156 -5.47 14.14 4.18
N PRO A 157 -6.16 14.86 5.08
CA PRO A 157 -5.61 16.05 5.74
C PRO A 157 -4.28 15.80 6.45
N SER A 158 -4.07 14.56 6.91
CA SER A 158 -2.79 14.00 7.31
C SER A 158 -2.63 12.64 6.65
N THR A 159 -1.40 12.31 6.24
CA THR A 159 -1.12 11.00 5.67
C THR A 159 -0.86 9.98 6.78
N MET A 160 -1.65 8.91 6.80
CA MET A 160 -1.58 7.88 7.82
C MET A 160 -1.43 6.49 7.21
N MET A 161 -0.73 5.61 7.90
CA MET A 161 -0.59 4.21 7.52
C MET A 161 -1.19 3.33 8.61
N ALA A 162 -2.11 2.45 8.22
CA ALA A 162 -2.52 1.31 9.03
C ALA A 162 -1.74 0.07 8.58
N LEU A 163 -1.12 -0.62 9.53
CA LEU A 163 -0.28 -1.79 9.24
C LEU A 163 -0.57 -2.91 10.23
N THR A 164 -0.62 -4.14 9.71
CA THR A 164 -0.53 -5.36 10.51
C THR A 164 0.53 -6.29 9.96
N VAL A 165 1.25 -6.94 10.87
CA VAL A 165 2.22 -8.03 10.60
C VAL A 165 1.84 -9.32 11.36
N GLY A 166 0.56 -9.44 11.72
CA GLY A 166 0.00 -10.61 12.43
C GLY A 166 -0.10 -10.47 13.95
N ASN A 167 0.39 -9.37 14.54
CA ASN A 167 0.35 -9.10 15.98
C ASN A 167 -0.42 -7.80 16.29
N GLY A 168 -1.70 -7.76 15.91
CA GLY A 168 -2.53 -6.56 16.03
C GLY A 168 -2.32 -5.55 14.90
N VAL A 169 -2.89 -4.36 15.07
CA VAL A 169 -2.85 -3.28 14.09
C VAL A 169 -2.20 -2.06 14.73
N ALA A 170 -1.27 -1.44 14.01
CA ALA A 170 -0.63 -0.18 14.39
C ALA A 170 -0.95 0.92 13.38
N PHE A 171 -1.16 2.13 13.89
CA PHE A 171 -1.31 3.34 13.10
C PHE A 171 -0.04 4.18 13.19
N PHE A 172 0.39 4.65 12.02
CA PHE A 172 1.48 5.60 11.87
C PHE A 172 0.95 6.85 11.19
N THR A 173 1.55 7.99 11.50
CA THR A 173 1.28 9.25 10.83
C THR A 173 2.58 9.76 10.21
N LEU A 174 2.52 10.18 8.95
CA LEU A 174 3.65 10.76 8.24
C LEU A 174 3.90 12.17 8.79
N ASP A 175 5.08 12.39 9.35
CA ASP A 175 5.55 13.74 9.66
C ASP A 175 5.99 14.43 8.36
N PRO A 176 5.31 15.52 7.93
CA PRO A 176 5.65 16.19 6.67
C PRO A 176 7.03 16.85 6.69
N VAL A 177 7.57 17.16 7.88
CA VAL A 177 8.89 17.80 8.02
C VAL A 177 10.00 16.78 7.85
N THR A 178 9.93 15.66 8.57
CA THR A 178 10.96 14.62 8.54
C THR A 178 10.74 13.55 7.47
N GLN A 179 9.57 13.55 6.82
CA GLN A 179 9.16 12.54 5.83
C GLN A 179 9.28 11.11 6.37
N THR A 180 8.89 10.94 7.64
CA THR A 180 9.00 9.69 8.39
C THR A 180 7.64 9.31 8.98
N PHE A 181 7.25 8.06 8.81
CA PHE A 181 6.09 7.50 9.50
C PHE A 181 6.43 7.26 10.97
N LEU A 182 5.71 7.96 11.85
CA LEU A 182 5.85 7.87 13.30
C LEU A 182 4.64 7.13 13.87
N LEU A 183 4.90 6.18 14.76
CA LEU A 183 3.86 5.43 15.45
C LEU A 183 3.00 6.37 16.29
N THR A 184 1.68 6.34 16.06
CA THR A 184 0.71 7.17 16.78
C THR A 184 -0.26 6.35 17.62
N THR A 185 -0.56 5.12 17.23
CA THR A 185 -1.42 4.21 18.02
C THR A 185 -1.01 2.76 17.80
N GLU A 186 -0.90 1.99 18.88
CA GLU A 186 -0.66 0.54 18.84
C GLU A 186 -1.92 -0.22 19.22
N ASN A 187 -1.99 -1.49 18.80
CA ASN A 187 -3.06 -2.42 19.16
C ASN A 187 -4.46 -1.86 18.91
N VAL A 188 -4.65 -1.21 17.76
CA VAL A 188 -5.94 -0.62 17.37
C VAL A 188 -7.02 -1.70 17.36
N GLN A 189 -8.16 -1.40 17.97
CA GLN A 189 -9.35 -2.25 18.01
C GLN A 189 -10.56 -1.47 17.53
N VAL A 190 -11.42 -2.12 16.75
CA VAL A 190 -12.73 -1.57 16.41
C VAL A 190 -13.63 -1.63 17.64
N SER A 191 -14.41 -0.59 17.90
CA SER A 191 -15.38 -0.58 19.00
C SER A 191 -16.47 -1.62 18.74
N ALA A 192 -16.88 -2.36 19.77
CA ALA A 192 -17.90 -3.40 19.64
C ALA A 192 -19.28 -2.85 19.23
N ASP A 193 -19.57 -1.61 19.59
CA ASP A 193 -20.80 -0.89 19.29
C ASP A 193 -20.49 0.42 18.53
N THR A 194 -21.31 0.78 17.55
CA THR A 194 -21.23 2.05 16.82
C THR A 194 -22.63 2.56 16.43
N GLN A 195 -22.73 3.84 16.09
CA GLN A 195 -23.96 4.49 15.61
C GLN A 195 -23.85 4.94 14.14
N GLU A 196 -22.80 4.53 13.45
CA GLU A 196 -22.49 4.93 12.08
C GLU A 196 -22.66 3.74 11.12
N PHE A 197 -23.11 4.02 9.89
CA PHE A 197 -23.13 3.06 8.79
C PHE A 197 -22.65 3.77 7.51
N ALA A 198 -21.92 3.05 6.66
CA ALA A 198 -21.41 3.56 5.39
C ALA A 198 -21.96 2.69 4.25
N ILE A 199 -22.84 3.27 3.43
CA ILE A 199 -23.44 2.62 2.25
C ILE A 199 -23.76 3.69 1.20
N ASN A 200 -23.67 3.31 -0.06
CA ASN A 200 -24.26 4.08 -1.16
C ASN A 200 -25.65 3.48 -1.45
N ALA A 201 -26.72 4.19 -1.06
CA ALA A 201 -28.11 3.69 -1.07
C ALA A 201 -29.01 4.49 -2.03
#